data_AF-A0A419GZ04-F1
#
_entry.id   AF-A0A419GZ04-F1
#
_cell.length_a   1.000
_cell.length_b   1.000
_cell.length_c   1.000
_cell.angle_alpha   90.00
_cell.angle_beta   90.00
_cell.angle_gamma   90.00
#
_symmetry.space_group_name_H-M   'P 1'
#
loop_
_entity.id
_entity.type
_entity.pdbx_description
1 polymer ?
#
loop_
_entity_poly.entity_id
_entity_poly.type
_entity_poly.pdbx_seq_one_letter_code
_entity_poly.pdbx_strand_id
1 'polypeptide(L)'
;MKIKYVTLLLMIICFVVVSYSYADKVHVVEGIIERVMEDSIVVRGKYYGITGVPLVDSSGKTKKKTELITGNKVEIFIEDRNVSSILIHDNMLE
;
A
#
# COMPACT_ATOMS: atom_id res chain seq x y z
N MET A 1 36.54 -28.41 -15.46
CA MET A 1 36.15 -27.00 -15.68
C MET A 1 34.64 -26.77 -15.57
N LYS A 2 33.79 -27.55 -16.27
CA LYS A 2 32.33 -27.33 -16.34
C LYS A 2 31.58 -27.22 -14.99
N ILE A 3 31.97 -28.01 -13.99
CA ILE A 3 31.30 -28.03 -12.67
C ILE A 3 31.44 -26.71 -11.89
N LYS A 4 32.59 -26.02 -12.01
CA LYS A 4 32.82 -24.74 -11.30
C LYS A 4 31.88 -23.62 -11.79
N TYR A 5 31.51 -23.65 -13.06
CA TYR A 5 30.57 -22.69 -13.65
C TYR A 5 29.13 -22.97 -13.23
N VAL A 6 28.76 -24.24 -13.06
CA VAL A 6 27.41 -24.62 -12.59
C VAL A 6 27.19 -24.18 -11.15
N THR A 7 28.17 -24.37 -10.26
CA THR A 7 28.05 -23.91 -8.87
C THR A 7 27.99 -22.38 -8.76
N LEU A 8 28.74 -21.67 -9.59
CA LEU A 8 28.69 -20.20 -9.65
C LEU A 8 27.33 -19.71 -10.15
N LEU A 9 26.80 -20.32 -11.22
CA LEU A 9 25.48 -19.99 -11.77
C LEU A 9 24.37 -20.21 -10.75
N LEU A 10 24.41 -21.33 -10.01
CA LEU A 10 23.42 -21.65 -8.99
C LEU A 10 23.43 -20.63 -7.84
N MET A 11 24.62 -20.16 -7.45
CA MET A 11 24.78 -19.14 -6.41
C MET A 11 24.21 -17.78 -6.84
N ILE A 12 24.41 -17.40 -8.11
CA ILE A 12 23.84 -16.17 -8.69
C ILE A 12 22.32 -16.26 -8.74
N ILE A 13 21.77 -17.40 -9.19
CA ILE A 13 20.31 -17.60 -9.26
C ILE A 13 19.68 -17.53 -7.86
N CYS A 14 20.28 -18.17 -6.85
CA CYS A 14 19.79 -18.06 -5.47
C CYS A 14 19.78 -16.61 -4.97
N PHE A 15 20.82 -15.83 -5.28
CA PHE A 15 20.87 -14.42 -4.89
C PHE A 15 19.74 -13.61 -5.54
N VAL A 16 19.48 -13.82 -6.83
CA VAL A 16 18.43 -13.11 -7.58
C VAL A 16 17.04 -13.46 -7.03
N VAL A 17 16.76 -14.74 -6.76
CA VAL A 17 15.45 -15.16 -6.23
C VAL A 17 15.17 -14.55 -4.85
N VAL A 18 16.17 -14.47 -3.98
CA VAL A 18 16.01 -13.82 -2.67
C VAL A 18 15.73 -12.33 -2.84
N SER A 19 16.46 -11.61 -3.69
CA SER A 19 16.22 -10.18 -3.91
C SER A 19 14.83 -9.86 -4.49
N TYR A 20 14.31 -10.68 -5.39
CA TYR A 20 12.95 -10.51 -5.93
C TYR A 20 11.85 -10.65 -4.87
N SER A 21 12.06 -11.48 -3.85
CA SER A 21 11.09 -11.66 -2.76
C SER A 21 10.99 -10.44 -1.83
N TYR A 22 12.03 -9.61 -1.75
CA TYR A 22 12.07 -8.46 -0.84
C TYR A 22 11.52 -7.16 -1.44
N ALA A 23 11.37 -7.07 -2.77
CA ALA A 23 10.97 -5.84 -3.44
C ALA A 23 9.46 -5.50 -3.35
N ASP A 24 8.60 -6.49 -3.06
CA ASP A 24 7.13 -6.35 -3.04
C ASP A 24 6.56 -6.16 -1.61
N LYS A 25 7.34 -5.59 -0.69
CA LYS A 25 6.90 -5.51 0.72
C LYS A 25 5.93 -4.38 1.00
N VAL A 26 6.12 -3.20 0.39
CA VAL A 26 5.27 -2.03 0.64
C VAL A 26 4.91 -1.35 -0.67
N HIS A 27 3.62 -1.20 -0.92
CA HIS A 27 3.07 -0.51 -2.07
C HIS A 27 2.17 0.63 -1.60
N VAL A 28 2.25 1.78 -2.27
CA VAL A 28 1.38 2.93 -1.97
C VAL A 28 0.48 3.21 -3.16
N VAL A 29 -0.81 3.35 -2.89
CA VAL A 29 -1.80 3.78 -3.88
C VAL A 29 -2.29 5.17 -3.51
N GLU A 30 -1.89 6.16 -4.30
CA GLU A 30 -2.39 7.53 -4.21
C GLU A 30 -3.62 7.72 -5.10
N GLY A 31 -4.64 8.41 -4.60
CA GLY A 31 -5.82 8.77 -5.39
C GLY A 31 -6.87 9.57 -4.62
N ILE A 32 -7.99 9.84 -5.29
CA ILE A 32 -9.15 10.50 -4.71
C ILE A 32 -10.17 9.43 -4.32
N ILE A 33 -10.82 9.60 -3.17
CA ILE A 33 -11.96 8.77 -2.78
C ILE A 33 -13.13 9.06 -3.74
N GLU A 34 -13.48 8.07 -4.54
CA GLU A 34 -14.61 8.12 -5.47
C GLU A 34 -15.93 7.79 -4.75
N ARG A 35 -15.87 6.89 -3.76
CA ARG A 35 -17.03 6.44 -2.98
C ARG A 35 -16.58 5.93 -1.61
N VAL A 36 -17.38 6.21 -0.59
CA VAL A 36 -17.25 5.63 0.75
C VAL A 36 -18.41 4.67 0.99
N MET A 37 -18.08 3.47 1.46
CA MET A 37 -19.03 2.42 1.83
C MET A 37 -18.91 2.11 3.33
N GLU A 38 -19.73 1.19 3.83
CA GLU A 38 -19.69 0.84 5.24
C GLU A 38 -18.35 0.24 5.63
N ASP A 39 -17.72 -0.63 4.86
CA ASP A 39 -16.49 -1.34 5.26
C ASP A 39 -15.31 -1.07 4.33
N SER A 40 -15.50 -0.19 3.34
CA SER A 40 -14.55 0.01 2.26
C SER A 40 -14.63 1.41 1.65
N ILE A 41 -13.57 1.78 0.93
CA ILE A 41 -13.53 2.96 0.05
C ILE A 41 -13.18 2.54 -1.38
N VAL A 42 -13.65 3.32 -2.35
CA VAL A 42 -13.29 3.17 -3.76
C VAL A 42 -12.30 4.25 -4.13
N VAL A 43 -11.13 3.85 -4.61
CA VAL A 43 -10.06 4.75 -5.08
C VAL A 43 -9.54 4.20 -6.40
N ARG A 44 -9.53 5.03 -7.45
CA ARG A 44 -9.12 4.64 -8.81
C ARG A 44 -9.87 3.42 -9.33
N GLY A 45 -11.18 3.35 -9.09
CA GLY A 45 -12.04 2.23 -9.46
C GLY A 45 -11.78 0.91 -8.74
N LYS A 46 -10.94 0.88 -7.68
CA LYS A 46 -10.66 -0.31 -6.87
C LYS A 46 -11.19 -0.17 -5.44
N TYR A 47 -11.62 -1.30 -4.88
CA TYR A 47 -12.13 -1.38 -3.52
C TYR A 47 -11.02 -1.67 -2.52
N TYR A 48 -11.01 -0.92 -1.42
CA TYR A 48 -10.07 -1.08 -0.32
C TYR A 48 -10.84 -1.19 0.99
N GLY A 49 -10.67 -2.31 1.70
CA GLY A 49 -11.27 -2.50 3.02
C GLY A 49 -10.64 -1.56 4.06
N ILE A 50 -11.46 -1.00 4.94
CA ILE A 50 -11.04 -0.04 5.97
C ILE A 50 -11.30 -0.53 7.40
N THR A 51 -11.90 -1.71 7.56
CA THR A 51 -12.21 -2.28 8.87
C THR A 51 -10.91 -2.64 9.60
N GLY A 52 -10.69 -2.05 10.78
CA GLY A 52 -9.49 -2.27 11.57
C GLY A 52 -8.22 -1.61 10.98
N VAL A 53 -8.36 -0.85 9.90
CA VAL A 53 -7.24 -0.13 9.26
C VAL A 53 -7.05 1.22 9.95
N PRO A 54 -5.83 1.55 10.41
CA PRO A 54 -5.50 2.88 10.90
C PRO A 54 -5.74 3.95 9.83
N LEU A 55 -6.59 4.93 10.17
CA LEU A 55 -6.78 6.15 9.38
C LEU A 55 -6.00 7.26 10.06
N VAL A 56 -5.12 7.93 9.31
CA VAL A 56 -4.24 8.99 9.85
C VAL A 56 -4.25 10.21 8.95
N ASP A 57 -3.87 11.36 9.46
CA ASP A 57 -3.57 12.54 8.65
C ASP A 57 -2.06 12.74 8.47
N SER A 58 -1.72 13.81 7.73
CA SER A 58 -0.32 14.20 7.49
C SER A 58 0.45 14.56 8.77
N SER A 59 -0.23 14.83 9.89
CA SER A 59 0.42 15.06 11.19
C SER A 59 0.62 13.77 11.99
N GLY A 60 0.15 12.63 11.48
CA GLY A 60 0.17 11.34 12.16
C GLY A 60 -0.97 11.17 13.18
N LYS A 61 -1.94 12.10 13.21
CA LYS A 61 -3.09 12.01 14.11
C LYS A 61 -4.10 11.01 13.55
N THR A 62 -4.62 10.16 14.42
CA THR A 62 -5.68 9.20 14.06
C THR A 62 -6.97 9.94 13.70
N LYS A 63 -7.51 9.60 12.54
CA LYS A 63 -8.79 10.08 12.00
C LYS A 63 -9.88 9.04 12.24
N LYS A 64 -11.13 9.50 12.33
CA LYS A 64 -12.30 8.64 12.42
C LYS A 64 -12.76 8.24 11.02
N LYS A 65 -13.41 7.09 10.92
CA LYS A 65 -14.04 6.63 9.67
C LYS A 65 -15.05 7.63 9.10
N THR A 66 -15.73 8.40 9.96
CA THR A 66 -16.65 9.47 9.55
C THR A 66 -15.95 10.63 8.82
N GLU A 67 -14.63 10.70 8.87
CA GLU A 67 -13.81 11.72 8.19
C GLU A 67 -13.33 11.24 6.80
N LEU A 68 -13.64 9.99 6.41
CA LEU A 68 -13.50 9.55 5.02
C LEU A 68 -14.67 10.12 4.22
N ILE A 69 -14.38 11.07 3.35
CA ILE A 69 -15.36 11.78 2.54
C ILE A 69 -14.97 11.64 1.08
N THR A 70 -15.95 11.41 0.21
CA THR A 70 -15.77 11.43 -1.24
C THR A 70 -15.14 12.75 -1.67
N GLY A 71 -14.10 12.69 -2.50
CA GLY A 71 -13.33 13.86 -2.94
C GLY A 71 -12.07 14.12 -2.12
N ASN A 72 -11.89 13.48 -0.95
CA ASN A 72 -10.63 13.58 -0.23
C ASN A 72 -9.52 12.85 -0.99
N LYS A 73 -8.34 13.45 -0.99
CA LYS A 73 -7.12 12.79 -1.45
C LYS A 73 -6.62 11.85 -0.36
N VAL A 74 -6.22 10.65 -0.76
CA VAL A 74 -5.69 9.62 0.13
C VAL A 74 -4.47 8.92 -0.42
N GLU A 75 -3.65 8.42 0.49
CA GLU A 75 -2.59 7.45 0.22
C GLU A 75 -2.91 6.17 0.99
N ILE A 76 -3.01 5.06 0.27
CA ILE A 76 -3.30 3.74 0.83
C ILE A 76 -2.00 2.95 0.86
N PHE A 77 -1.54 2.64 2.06
CA PHE A 77 -0.35 1.82 2.27
C PHE A 77 -0.78 0.35 2.29
N ILE A 78 -0.08 -0.45 1.49
CA ILE A 78 -0.35 -1.88 1.33
C ILE A 78 0.94 -2.62 1.69
N GLU A 79 0.87 -3.46 2.71
CA GLU A 79 1.97 -4.32 3.16
C GLU A 79 1.51 -5.77 3.16
N ASP A 80 2.32 -6.68 2.60
CA ASP A 80 1.98 -8.11 2.48
C ASP A 80 0.58 -8.35 1.86
N ARG A 81 0.21 -7.54 0.86
CA ARG A 81 -1.10 -7.55 0.15
C ARG A 81 -2.31 -7.08 0.98
N ASN A 82 -2.11 -6.62 2.21
CA ASN A 82 -3.16 -6.08 3.07
C ASN A 82 -3.02 -4.56 3.17
N VAL A 83 -4.15 -3.85 3.32
CA VAL A 83 -4.11 -2.42 3.61
C VAL A 83 -3.59 -2.25 5.04
N SER A 84 -2.42 -1.63 5.20
CA SER A 84 -1.78 -1.42 6.49
C SER A 84 -2.17 -0.10 7.13
N SER A 85 -2.37 0.95 6.33
CA SER A 85 -2.89 2.24 6.79
C SER A 85 -3.43 3.08 5.63
N ILE A 86 -4.25 4.08 5.96
CA ILE A 86 -4.72 5.08 5.00
C ILE A 86 -4.41 6.46 5.55
N LEU A 87 -3.65 7.22 4.79
CA LEU A 87 -3.39 8.62 5.06
C LEU A 87 -4.40 9.48 4.32
N ILE A 88 -5.12 10.32 5.06
CA ILE A 88 -6.13 11.24 4.57
C ILE A 88 -5.49 12.62 4.50
N HIS A 89 -5.48 13.20 3.30
CA HIS A 89 -5.11 14.58 3.10
C HIS A 89 -6.37 15.43 3.25
N ASP A 90 -6.37 16.31 4.24
CA ASP A 90 -7.43 17.31 4.38
C ASP A 90 -7.41 18.18 3.10
N ASN A 91 -8.60 18.46 2.54
CA ASN A 91 -8.70 19.33 1.38
C ASN A 91 -8.16 20.71 1.76
N MET A 92 -7.00 21.09 1.20
CA MET A 92 -6.46 22.44 1.27
C MET A 92 -7.27 23.35 0.35
N LEU A 93 -8.51 23.63 0.74
CA LEU A 93 -9.29 24.75 0.23
C LEU A 93 -9.17 25.85 1.28
N GLU A 94 -8.23 26.78 1.06
CA GLU A 94 -8.36 28.16 1.56
C GLU A 94 -9.55 28.85 0.89
#